data_AF-A0A2J6I2L9-F1
#
_entry.id   AF-A0A2J6I2L9-F1
#
_cell.length_a   1.000
_cell.length_b   1.000
_cell.length_c   1.000
_cell.angle_alpha   90.00
_cell.angle_beta   90.00
_cell.angle_gamma   90.00
#
_symmetry.space_group_name_H-M   'P 1'
#
loop_
_entity.id
_entity.type
_entity.pdbx_description
1 polymer ?
#
loop_
_entity_poly.entity_id
_entity_poly.type
_entity_poly.pdbx_seq_one_letter_code
_entity_poly.pdbx_strand_id
1 'polypeptide(L)'
;MAKKTNTRKKKNRGNGQLIKFVLVVLFIAIISVLIAYFYTNKEKFKLTETIENMMSSSTDTTVITKKVKKQVKENPLKGTWVSNYDGTMLTVKGDTFTLEMPSVDASSKVKGSIIIEKTIATFINDANAVCPSVEGHYSFSFENDELIFSLIKDECDTRINRMSVSWFKI
;
A
#
# COMPACT_ATOMS: atom_id res chain seq x y z
N MET A 1 8.58 18.70 -87.55
CA MET A 1 8.06 17.70 -86.60
C MET A 1 9.08 17.49 -85.49
N ALA A 2 8.81 17.95 -84.26
CA ALA A 2 9.71 17.72 -83.13
C ALA A 2 9.05 16.73 -82.16
N LYS A 3 9.72 15.58 -81.94
CA LYS A 3 9.23 14.47 -81.11
C LYS A 3 9.68 14.70 -79.66
N LYS A 4 8.74 15.03 -78.78
CA LYS A 4 8.99 15.28 -77.34
C LYS A 4 9.19 13.94 -76.61
N THR A 5 10.40 13.69 -76.11
CA THR A 5 10.72 12.51 -75.30
C THR A 5 10.48 12.81 -73.81
N ASN A 6 9.50 12.13 -73.22
CA ASN A 6 9.22 12.22 -71.79
C ASN A 6 10.13 11.26 -71.01
N THR A 7 11.10 11.81 -70.28
CA THR A 7 11.91 11.07 -69.31
C THR A 7 11.13 10.84 -68.02
N ARG A 8 10.73 9.58 -67.77
CA ARG A 8 10.12 9.16 -66.50
C ARG A 8 11.18 9.17 -65.39
N LYS A 9 11.04 10.10 -64.43
CA LYS A 9 11.84 10.07 -63.18
C LYS A 9 11.41 8.88 -62.33
N LYS A 10 12.32 7.92 -62.14
CA LYS A 10 12.15 6.74 -61.27
C LYS A 10 12.19 7.21 -59.81
N LYS A 11 11.04 7.21 -59.13
CA LYS A 11 10.91 7.59 -57.71
C LYS A 11 11.46 6.46 -56.85
N ASN A 12 12.65 6.66 -56.29
CA ASN A 12 13.30 5.70 -55.40
C ASN A 12 12.48 5.57 -54.11
N ARG A 13 11.62 4.54 -54.01
CA ARG A 13 10.92 4.17 -52.77
C ARG A 13 11.95 3.50 -51.85
N GLY A 14 12.78 4.32 -51.21
CA GLY A 14 13.76 3.88 -50.23
C GLY A 14 13.11 3.33 -48.97
N ASN A 15 13.86 2.47 -48.27
CA ASN A 15 13.59 1.62 -47.10
C ASN A 15 12.92 2.26 -45.85
N GLY A 16 12.26 3.41 -45.97
CA GLY A 16 11.62 4.12 -44.85
C GLY A 16 10.53 3.32 -44.14
N GLN A 17 9.93 2.33 -44.79
CA GLN A 17 8.97 1.43 -44.13
C GLN A 17 9.67 0.45 -43.19
N LEU A 18 10.80 -0.15 -43.60
CA LEU A 18 11.61 -1.02 -42.75
C LEU A 18 12.23 -0.26 -41.57
N ILE A 19 12.70 0.97 -41.80
CA ILE A 19 13.25 1.82 -40.73
C ILE A 19 12.18 2.13 -39.67
N LYS A 20 10.93 2.40 -40.07
CA LYS A 20 9.82 2.61 -39.13
C LYS A 20 9.53 1.36 -38.30
N PHE A 21 9.53 0.18 -38.91
CA PHE A 21 9.36 -1.08 -38.17
C PHE A 21 10.46 -1.30 -37.14
N VAL A 22 11.73 -1.07 -37.51
CA VAL A 22 12.87 -1.19 -36.58
C VAL A 22 12.75 -0.21 -35.42
N LEU A 23 12.33 1.04 -35.68
CA LEU A 23 12.11 2.04 -34.63
C LEU A 23 11.00 1.64 -33.65
N VAL A 24 9.90 1.09 -34.15
CA VAL A 24 8.78 0.62 -33.29
C VAL A 24 9.24 -0.53 -32.40
N VAL A 25 9.96 -1.51 -32.95
CA VAL A 25 10.48 -2.64 -32.19
C VAL A 25 11.47 -2.18 -31.11
N LEU A 26 12.34 -1.22 -31.45
CA LEU A 26 13.28 -0.64 -30.49
C LEU A 26 12.56 0.10 -29.35
N PHE A 27 11.48 0.81 -29.67
CA PHE A 27 10.67 1.50 -28.67
C PHE A 27 9.98 0.53 -27.70
N ILE A 28 9.43 -0.58 -28.23
CA ILE A 28 8.82 -1.64 -27.42
C ILE A 28 9.87 -2.27 -26.50
N ALA A 29 11.09 -2.54 -26.99
CA ALA A 29 12.16 -3.11 -26.18
C ALA A 29 12.54 -2.21 -24.99
N ILE A 30 12.63 -0.89 -25.20
CA ILE A 30 12.93 0.08 -24.14
C ILE A 30 11.82 0.08 -23.09
N ILE A 31 10.55 0.11 -23.51
CA ILE A 31 9.40 0.07 -22.59
C ILE A 31 9.40 -1.21 -21.76
N SER A 32 9.66 -2.37 -22.37
CA SER A 32 9.74 -3.65 -21.67
C SER A 32 10.82 -3.66 -20.59
N VAL A 33 11.99 -3.07 -20.87
CA VAL A 33 13.07 -2.94 -19.87
C VAL A 33 12.66 -2.02 -18.72
N LEU A 34 11.97 -0.91 -19.00
CA LEU A 34 11.48 -0.01 -17.96
C LEU A 34 10.44 -0.68 -17.06
N ILE A 35 9.48 -1.41 -17.64
CA ILE A 35 8.48 -2.16 -16.87
C ILE A 35 9.16 -3.23 -16.01
N ALA A 36 10.10 -3.99 -16.56
CA ALA A 36 10.87 -4.99 -15.81
C ALA A 36 11.71 -4.35 -14.68
N TYR A 37 12.31 -3.19 -14.92
CA TYR A 37 13.04 -2.43 -13.90
C TYR A 37 12.13 -1.99 -12.75
N PHE A 38 10.94 -1.46 -13.06
CA PHE A 38 9.96 -1.09 -12.04
C PHE A 38 9.40 -2.31 -11.30
N TYR A 39 9.18 -3.42 -12.00
CA TYR A 39 8.69 -4.67 -11.40
C TYR A 39 9.72 -5.27 -10.45
N THR A 40 10.98 -5.40 -10.90
CA THR A 40 12.07 -5.94 -10.08
C THR A 40 12.47 -5.02 -8.92
N ASN A 41 12.33 -3.70 -9.05
CA ASN A 41 12.56 -2.77 -7.94
C ASN A 41 11.43 -2.74 -6.90
N LYS A 42 10.22 -3.23 -7.20
CA LYS A 42 9.18 -3.43 -6.17
C LYS A 42 9.55 -4.56 -5.20
N GLU A 43 10.26 -5.59 -5.66
CA GLU A 43 10.69 -6.72 -4.82
C GLU A 43 12.02 -6.48 -4.08
N LYS A 44 12.82 -5.49 -4.52
CA LYS A 44 14.09 -5.11 -3.87
C LYS A 44 13.94 -4.10 -2.72
N PHE A 45 12.71 -3.81 -2.28
CA PHE A 45 12.49 -3.14 -1.00
C PHE A 45 12.71 -4.14 0.16
N LYS A 46 14.00 -4.49 0.34
CA LYS A 46 14.69 -5.04 1.52
C LYS A 46 13.82 -5.77 2.56
N LEU A 47 13.54 -7.06 2.32
CA LEU A 47 13.23 -8.02 3.39
C LEU A 47 14.50 -8.73 3.92
N THR A 48 15.60 -8.68 3.16
CA THR A 48 16.77 -9.55 3.36
C THR A 48 17.93 -8.93 4.14
N GLU A 49 18.01 -7.60 4.30
CA GLU A 49 19.06 -6.96 5.11
C GLU A 49 18.70 -6.85 6.61
N THR A 50 17.44 -7.04 6.97
CA THR A 50 16.99 -6.91 8.37
C THR A 50 17.05 -8.22 9.14
N ILE A 51 16.93 -9.37 8.46
CA ILE A 51 16.87 -10.69 9.13
C ILE A 51 18.26 -11.16 9.58
N GLU A 52 19.32 -10.86 8.84
CA GLU A 52 20.69 -11.27 9.21
C GLU A 52 21.21 -10.53 10.45
N ASN A 53 20.67 -9.34 10.75
CA ASN A 53 21.02 -8.55 11.94
C ASN A 53 20.17 -8.87 13.18
N MET A 54 19.08 -9.65 13.06
CA MET A 54 18.21 -9.98 14.19
C MET A 54 18.50 -11.36 14.81
N MET A 55 19.32 -12.21 14.19
CA MET A 55 19.50 -13.60 14.66
C MET A 55 20.83 -13.88 15.39
N SER A 56 21.73 -12.89 15.53
CA SER A 56 23.06 -13.05 16.13
C SER A 56 23.31 -12.27 17.44
N SER A 57 22.27 -11.86 18.17
CA SER A 57 22.49 -11.21 19.48
C SER A 57 21.52 -11.73 20.54
N SER A 58 21.78 -12.97 20.97
CA SER A 58 21.45 -13.43 22.32
C SER A 58 22.75 -13.64 23.07
N THR A 59 22.77 -13.26 24.35
CA THR A 59 23.88 -13.31 25.33
C THR A 59 24.83 -12.11 25.29
N ASP A 60 24.54 -11.04 26.05
CA ASP A 60 25.09 -10.91 27.40
C ASP A 60 24.60 -9.62 28.11
N THR A 61 24.34 -9.79 29.40
CA THR A 61 23.99 -8.72 30.34
C THR A 61 25.19 -7.79 30.54
N THR A 62 25.08 -6.52 30.16
CA THR A 62 25.84 -5.45 30.83
C THR A 62 25.10 -4.12 30.74
N VAL A 63 24.82 -3.59 31.92
CA VAL A 63 24.21 -2.29 32.20
C VAL A 63 25.08 -1.18 31.59
N ILE A 64 24.63 -0.54 30.53
CA ILE A 64 25.05 0.83 30.18
C ILE A 64 23.82 1.66 29.82
N THR A 65 23.42 2.46 30.79
CA THR A 65 22.40 3.52 30.70
C THR A 65 22.81 4.59 29.70
N LYS A 66 22.60 4.37 28.41
CA LYS A 66 22.50 5.46 27.42
C LYS A 66 21.03 5.70 27.15
N LYS A 67 20.51 6.81 27.70
CA LYS A 67 19.20 7.39 27.37
C LYS A 67 19.19 7.76 25.87
N VAL A 68 18.96 6.78 25.01
CA VAL A 68 18.43 7.03 23.68
C VAL A 68 16.99 7.42 23.92
N LYS A 69 16.68 8.72 23.81
CA LYS A 69 15.31 9.19 23.67
C LYS A 69 14.78 8.55 22.38
N LYS A 70 14.19 7.36 22.49
CA LYS A 70 13.37 6.75 21.44
C LYS A 70 12.30 7.80 21.15
N GLN A 71 12.44 8.52 20.04
CA GLN A 71 11.34 9.34 19.54
C GLN A 71 10.18 8.38 19.35
N VAL A 72 9.19 8.46 20.23
CA VAL A 72 7.96 7.69 20.12
C VAL A 72 7.29 8.26 18.89
N LYS A 73 7.45 7.58 17.75
CA LYS A 73 6.79 7.94 16.51
C LYS A 73 5.29 7.89 16.79
N GLU A 74 4.67 9.05 16.81
CA GLU A 74 3.25 9.16 17.12
C GLU A 74 2.44 8.40 16.05
N ASN A 75 1.44 7.62 16.48
CA ASN A 75 0.59 6.88 15.55
C ASN A 75 -0.21 7.90 14.72
N PRO A 76 -0.06 7.94 13.37
CA PRO A 76 -0.75 8.92 12.53
C PRO A 76 -2.27 8.76 12.53
N LEU A 77 -2.78 7.58 12.91
CA LEU A 77 -4.21 7.30 13.00
C LEU A 77 -4.79 7.62 14.38
N LYS A 78 -3.98 8.13 15.32
CA LYS A 78 -4.43 8.48 16.68
C LYS A 78 -5.62 9.45 16.64
N GLY A 79 -6.67 9.09 17.37
CA GLY A 79 -7.91 9.86 17.44
C GLY A 79 -9.14 8.97 17.36
N THR A 80 -10.30 9.60 17.20
CA THR A 80 -11.57 8.92 16.95
C THR A 80 -12.05 9.26 15.55
N TRP A 81 -12.46 8.24 14.83
CA TRP A 81 -12.92 8.28 13.45
C TRP A 81 -14.30 7.65 13.38
N VAL A 82 -15.17 8.17 12.52
CA VAL A 82 -16.53 7.68 12.36
C VAL A 82 -16.72 7.21 10.94
N SER A 83 -17.21 5.98 10.80
CA SER A 83 -17.51 5.33 9.53
C SER A 83 -18.62 6.08 8.81
N ASN A 84 -18.38 6.44 7.54
CA ASN A 84 -19.41 7.01 6.66
C ASN A 84 -20.45 5.96 6.20
N TYR A 85 -20.24 4.68 6.49
CA TYR A 85 -21.14 3.60 6.07
C TYR A 85 -22.24 3.30 7.08
N ASP A 86 -21.87 3.13 8.36
CA ASP A 86 -22.78 2.65 9.41
C ASP A 86 -22.66 3.41 10.72
N GLY A 87 -21.88 4.50 10.77
CA GLY A 87 -21.67 5.30 11.99
C GLY A 87 -20.83 4.60 13.06
N THR A 88 -20.22 3.45 12.77
CA THR A 88 -19.26 2.80 13.68
C THR A 88 -18.12 3.76 14.01
N MET A 89 -17.75 3.83 15.29
CA MET A 89 -16.64 4.68 15.74
C MET A 89 -15.37 3.84 15.92
N LEU A 90 -14.30 4.19 15.20
CA LEU A 90 -12.95 3.68 15.38
C LEU A 90 -12.14 4.62 16.27
N THR A 91 -11.77 4.19 17.46
CA THR A 91 -10.87 4.92 18.35
C THR A 91 -9.50 4.27 18.36
N VAL A 92 -8.44 5.00 18.00
CA VAL A 92 -7.05 4.53 18.02
C VAL A 92 -6.26 5.24 19.11
N LYS A 93 -5.69 4.46 20.02
CA LYS A 93 -4.90 4.93 21.18
C LYS A 93 -3.58 4.17 21.25
N GLY A 94 -2.51 4.79 20.76
CA GLY A 94 -1.19 4.16 20.72
C GLY A 94 -1.18 2.97 19.77
N ASP A 95 -1.01 1.77 20.32
CA ASP A 95 -0.99 0.46 19.64
C ASP A 95 -2.30 -0.32 19.81
N THR A 96 -3.35 0.30 20.35
CA THR A 96 -4.66 -0.32 20.55
C THR A 96 -5.75 0.41 19.77
N PHE A 97 -6.81 -0.32 19.44
CA PHE A 97 -8.00 0.26 18.84
C PHE A 97 -9.29 -0.26 19.49
N THR A 98 -10.38 0.47 19.27
CA THR A 98 -11.73 0.05 19.65
C THR A 98 -12.70 0.46 18.55
N LEU A 99 -13.56 -0.46 18.13
CA LEU A 99 -14.71 -0.22 17.28
C LEU A 99 -15.97 -0.25 18.13
N GLU A 100 -16.75 0.82 18.07
CA GLU A 100 -18.05 0.91 18.75
C GLU A 100 -19.14 1.04 17.71
N MET A 101 -19.99 0.02 17.59
CA MET A 101 -21.10 0.04 16.64
C MET A 101 -22.31 0.73 17.28
N PRO A 102 -22.98 1.65 16.55
CA PRO A 102 -24.20 2.27 17.04
C PRO A 102 -25.31 1.22 17.13
N SER A 103 -26.00 1.18 18.27
CA SER A 103 -27.10 0.26 18.53
C SER A 103 -28.06 0.89 19.53
N VAL A 104 -29.36 0.72 19.29
CA VAL A 104 -30.43 1.25 20.15
C VAL A 104 -30.65 0.39 21.40
N ASP A 105 -30.38 -0.91 21.32
CA ASP A 105 -30.67 -1.86 22.41
C ASP A 105 -29.44 -2.22 23.26
N ALA A 106 -28.25 -2.30 22.63
CA ALA A 106 -26.99 -2.54 23.33
C ALA A 106 -25.79 -2.22 22.43
N SER A 107 -24.86 -1.37 22.88
CA SER A 107 -23.62 -1.06 22.14
C SER A 107 -22.76 -2.32 22.01
N SER A 108 -22.45 -2.74 20.78
CA SER A 108 -21.44 -3.77 20.55
C SER A 108 -20.07 -3.11 20.37
N LYS A 109 -19.06 -3.68 21.03
CA LYS A 109 -17.69 -3.15 21.00
C LYS A 109 -16.71 -4.24 20.63
N VAL A 110 -15.83 -3.96 19.67
CA VAL A 110 -14.70 -4.82 19.30
C VAL A 110 -13.42 -4.10 19.68
N LYS A 111 -12.51 -4.79 20.36
CA LYS A 111 -11.21 -4.26 20.76
C LYS A 111 -10.10 -5.08 20.12
N GLY A 112 -8.93 -4.47 20.04
CA GLY A 112 -7.77 -5.12 19.47
C GLY A 112 -6.52 -4.27 19.50
N SER A 113 -5.48 -4.83 18.86
CA SER A 113 -4.20 -4.18 18.66
C SER A 113 -4.06 -3.68 17.22
N ILE A 114 -3.36 -2.57 17.03
CA ILE A 114 -3.07 -1.98 15.73
C ILE A 114 -1.58 -1.73 15.60
N ILE A 115 -1.00 -2.21 14.50
CA ILE A 115 0.41 -2.00 14.15
C ILE A 115 0.44 -1.12 12.90
N ILE A 116 1.16 0.01 12.98
CA ILE A 116 1.29 0.95 11.87
C ILE A 116 2.71 0.92 11.32
N GLU A 117 2.84 0.48 10.07
CA GLU A 117 4.09 0.47 9.33
C GLU A 117 3.96 1.30 8.05
N LYS A 118 4.55 2.51 8.09
CA LYS A 118 4.42 3.51 7.02
C LYS A 118 2.96 3.88 6.76
N THR A 119 2.36 3.32 5.71
CA THR A 119 0.98 3.55 5.23
C THR A 119 0.15 2.28 5.31
N ILE A 120 0.61 1.28 6.06
CA ILE A 120 -0.09 0.01 6.29
C ILE A 120 -0.51 -0.03 7.75
N ALA A 121 -1.80 -0.30 7.96
CA ALA A 121 -2.37 -0.59 9.27
C ALA A 121 -2.73 -2.08 9.33
N THR A 122 -2.17 -2.76 10.33
CA THR A 122 -2.50 -4.16 10.65
C THR A 122 -3.38 -4.18 11.90
N PHE A 123 -4.60 -4.67 11.76
CA PHE A 123 -5.58 -4.81 12.85
C PHE A 123 -5.65 -6.26 13.31
N ILE A 124 -5.63 -6.46 14.63
CA ILE A 124 -5.73 -7.78 15.26
C ILE A 124 -6.78 -7.68 16.36
N ASN A 125 -7.88 -8.42 16.22
CA ASN A 125 -8.96 -8.41 17.20
C ASN A 125 -8.60 -9.24 18.44
N ASP A 126 -9.07 -8.81 19.61
CA ASP A 126 -8.89 -9.54 20.87
C ASP A 126 -9.59 -10.91 20.86
N ALA A 127 -9.17 -11.80 21.76
CA ALA A 127 -9.65 -13.19 21.85
C ALA A 127 -11.18 -13.35 21.96
N ASN A 128 -11.88 -12.35 22.51
CA ASN A 128 -13.32 -12.39 22.74
C ASN A 128 -14.15 -11.76 21.61
N ALA A 129 -13.50 -11.29 20.54
CA ALA A 129 -14.15 -10.64 19.41
C ALA A 129 -14.33 -11.60 18.23
N VAL A 130 -15.10 -11.16 17.23
CA VAL A 130 -15.25 -11.87 15.95
C VAL A 130 -13.88 -11.89 15.25
N CYS A 131 -13.49 -13.03 14.69
CA CYS A 131 -12.17 -13.26 14.06
C CYS A 131 -10.98 -12.96 15.00
N PRO A 132 -10.89 -13.63 16.16
CA PRO A 132 -9.83 -13.37 17.13
C PRO A 132 -8.47 -13.74 16.55
N SER A 133 -7.45 -12.94 16.85
CA SER A 133 -6.05 -13.20 16.47
C SER A 133 -5.77 -13.33 14.96
N VAL A 134 -6.75 -13.02 14.10
CA VAL A 134 -6.57 -12.97 12.64
C VAL A 134 -6.12 -11.58 12.25
N GLU A 135 -5.02 -11.47 11.52
CA GLU A 135 -4.48 -10.20 11.02
C GLU A 135 -5.30 -9.68 9.83
N GLY A 136 -5.64 -8.40 9.87
CA GLY A 136 -6.22 -7.66 8.75
C GLY A 136 -5.30 -6.52 8.36
N HIS A 137 -4.76 -6.56 7.15
CA HIS A 137 -3.85 -5.57 6.59
C HIS A 137 -4.59 -4.64 5.63
N TYR A 138 -4.44 -3.34 5.86
CA TYR A 138 -5.07 -2.28 5.08
C TYR A 138 -4.03 -1.22 4.76
N SER A 139 -3.99 -0.74 3.52
CA SER A 139 -3.33 0.53 3.24
C SER A 139 -4.25 1.66 3.70
N PHE A 140 -3.67 2.76 4.18
CA PHE A 140 -4.44 3.95 4.53
C PHE A 140 -3.90 5.19 3.83
N SER A 141 -4.83 6.09 3.46
CA SER A 141 -4.57 7.43 2.95
C SER A 141 -5.50 8.44 3.62
N PHE A 142 -5.13 9.72 3.52
CA PHE A 142 -5.99 10.83 3.90
C PHE A 142 -6.41 11.58 2.63
N GLU A 143 -7.70 11.70 2.38
CA GLU A 143 -8.27 12.39 1.24
C GLU A 143 -9.39 13.30 1.74
N ASN A 144 -9.30 14.60 1.48
CA ASN A 144 -10.29 15.60 1.94
C ASN A 144 -10.59 15.52 3.45
N ASP A 145 -9.55 15.36 4.28
CA ASP A 145 -9.64 15.15 5.73
C ASP A 145 -10.36 13.86 6.18
N GLU A 146 -10.68 12.96 5.25
CA GLU A 146 -11.19 11.62 5.55
C GLU A 146 -10.05 10.59 5.52
N LEU A 147 -10.10 9.65 6.45
CA LEU A 147 -9.27 8.46 6.48
C LEU A 147 -9.91 7.38 5.61
N ILE A 148 -9.18 6.89 4.61
CA ILE A 148 -9.62 5.82 3.73
C ILE A 148 -8.75 4.60 3.97
N PHE A 149 -9.36 3.48 4.30
CA PHE A 149 -8.66 2.19 4.30
C PHE A 149 -8.98 1.44 3.01
N SER A 150 -7.94 0.90 2.38
CA SER A 150 -8.04 -0.02 1.25
C SER A 150 -7.53 -1.39 1.66
N LEU A 151 -8.33 -2.42 1.40
CA LEU A 151 -8.00 -3.80 1.73
C LEU A 151 -6.71 -4.24 1.01
N ILE A 152 -5.76 -4.79 1.76
CA ILE A 152 -4.60 -5.53 1.21
C ILE A 152 -4.84 -7.04 1.39
N LYS A 153 -5.08 -7.47 2.62
CA LYS A 153 -5.33 -8.87 2.98
C LYS A 153 -6.07 -8.94 4.31
N ASP A 154 -7.20 -9.64 4.35
CA ASP A 154 -7.92 -9.94 5.58
C ASP A 154 -8.80 -11.16 5.31
N GLU A 155 -8.94 -12.05 6.29
CA GLU A 155 -9.81 -13.24 6.20
C GLU A 155 -11.10 -13.07 7.02
N CYS A 156 -11.28 -11.91 7.65
CA CYS A 156 -12.45 -11.60 8.47
C CYS A 156 -13.47 -10.75 7.70
N ASP A 157 -14.48 -11.39 7.11
CA ASP A 157 -15.53 -10.71 6.32
C ASP A 157 -16.18 -9.54 7.07
N THR A 158 -16.48 -9.72 8.36
CA THR A 158 -17.10 -8.68 9.18
C THR A 158 -16.21 -7.46 9.41
N ARG A 159 -14.88 -7.63 9.35
CA ARG A 159 -13.90 -6.54 9.44
C ARG A 159 -13.68 -5.90 8.07
N ILE A 160 -13.58 -6.69 7.01
CA ILE A 160 -13.46 -6.21 5.62
C ILE A 160 -14.59 -5.24 5.27
N ASN A 161 -15.83 -5.66 5.53
CA ASN A 161 -17.03 -4.91 5.20
C ASN A 161 -17.13 -3.57 5.95
N ARG A 162 -16.48 -3.46 7.12
CA ARG A 162 -16.50 -2.24 7.93
C ARG A 162 -15.29 -1.36 7.69
N MET A 163 -14.09 -1.92 7.55
CA MET A 163 -12.87 -1.12 7.44
C MET A 163 -12.73 -0.48 6.07
N SER A 164 -13.13 -1.16 5.00
CA SER A 164 -12.91 -0.74 3.60
C SER A 164 -13.86 0.38 3.14
N VAL A 165 -14.04 1.39 3.98
CA VAL A 165 -14.90 2.57 3.77
C VAL A 165 -14.12 3.83 4.16
N SER A 166 -14.67 5.01 3.88
CA SER A 166 -14.09 6.27 4.37
C SER A 166 -14.58 6.63 5.77
N TRP A 167 -13.73 7.34 6.51
CA TRP A 167 -13.94 7.68 7.90
C TRP A 167 -13.62 9.15 8.14
N PHE A 168 -14.52 9.89 8.78
CA PHE A 168 -14.26 11.28 9.15
C PHE A 168 -13.82 11.40 10.61
N LYS A 169 -13.03 12.43 10.90
CA LYS A 169 -12.50 12.66 12.25
C LYS A 169 -13.51 13.41 13.13
N ILE A 170 -13.53 13.09 14.43
CA ILE A 170 -14.25 13.84 15.47
C ILE A 170 -13.34 14.35 16.58
#